data_AF-H3RLK0-F1
#
_entry.id   AF-H3RLK0-F1
#
_cell.length_a   1.000
_cell.length_b   1.000
_cell.length_c   1.000
_cell.angle_alpha   90.00
_cell.angle_beta   90.00
_cell.angle_gamma   90.00
#
_symmetry.space_group_name_H-M   'P 1'
#
loop_
_entity.id
_entity.type
_entity.pdbx_description
1 polymer ?
#
loop_
_entity_poly.entity_id
_entity_poly.type
_entity_poly.pdbx_seq_one_letter_code
_entity_poly.pdbx_strand_id
1 'polypeptide(L)'
;MNDVTRALINAYLLKQGYTAQESASSRSGSQIEVRHNGHLVWRAWEFEEGFADSLERYLKEFAVSGDTRADVVEKIKKQIAINNEAFAASRDSAEQERLSYASTVLGEMIRRIEGFPPNDRIMPYKRHA
;
A
#
# COMPACT_ATOMS: atom_id res chain seq x y z
N MET A 1 20.33 8.61 -0.07
CA MET A 1 19.48 7.87 0.90
C MET A 1 20.04 6.48 1.17
N ASN A 2 20.14 6.07 2.44
CA ASN A 2 20.58 4.73 2.81
C ASN A 2 19.48 3.67 2.57
N ASP A 3 19.85 2.39 2.57
CA ASP A 3 18.91 1.31 2.22
C ASP A 3 17.81 1.10 3.27
N VAL A 4 18.08 1.38 4.55
CA VAL A 4 17.09 1.27 5.63
C VAL A 4 16.00 2.32 5.46
N THR A 5 16.37 3.58 5.22
CA THR A 5 15.46 4.69 4.96
C THR A 5 14.64 4.44 3.70
N ARG A 6 15.29 3.94 2.63
CA ARG A 6 14.59 3.56 1.39
C ARG A 6 13.57 2.46 1.64
N ALA A 7 13.94 1.43 2.39
CA ALA A 7 13.04 0.34 2.77
C ALA A 7 11.86 0.84 3.61
N LEU A 8 12.11 1.73 4.57
CA LEU A 8 11.07 2.33 5.41
C LEU A 8 10.07 3.14 4.58
N ILE A 9 10.52 4.03 3.69
CA ILE A 9 9.63 4.77 2.79
C ILE A 9 8.82 3.82 1.90
N ASN A 10 9.49 2.79 1.36
CA ASN A 10 8.85 1.77 0.54
C ASN A 10 7.94 0.82 1.34
N ALA A 11 7.97 0.84 2.67
CA ALA A 11 7.06 0.04 3.47
C ALA A 11 5.65 0.63 3.49
N TYR A 12 5.45 1.91 3.14
CA TYR A 12 4.16 2.58 3.30
C TYR A 12 3.49 2.93 1.95
N LEU A 13 2.18 2.74 1.86
CA LEU A 13 1.32 3.27 0.80
C LEU A 13 0.77 4.62 1.26
N LEU A 14 1.34 5.71 0.77
CA LEU A 14 0.93 7.05 1.15
C LEU A 14 -0.41 7.43 0.50
N LYS A 15 -1.22 8.21 1.21
CA LYS A 15 -2.45 8.83 0.71
C LYS A 15 -2.15 9.69 -0.52
N GLN A 16 -3.14 9.85 -1.39
CA GLN A 16 -3.00 10.69 -2.58
C GLN A 16 -2.49 12.10 -2.21
N GLY A 17 -1.55 12.61 -3.01
CA GLY A 17 -0.93 13.92 -2.80
C GLY A 17 0.25 13.90 -1.83
N TYR A 18 0.44 12.85 -1.03
CA TYR A 18 1.61 12.71 -0.15
C TYR A 18 2.77 12.01 -0.85
N THR A 19 3.98 12.53 -0.67
CA THR A 19 5.22 11.96 -1.20
C THR A 19 6.32 12.02 -0.15
N ALA A 20 7.15 10.98 -0.06
CA ALA A 20 8.38 10.98 0.74
C ALA A 20 9.57 10.73 -0.18
N GLN A 21 10.57 11.61 -0.18
CA GLN A 21 11.71 11.55 -1.10
C GLN A 21 12.95 12.21 -0.51
N GLU A 22 14.11 11.89 -1.10
CA GLU A 22 15.36 12.58 -0.81
C GLU A 22 15.34 13.99 -1.43
N SER A 23 15.61 15.01 -0.62
CA SER A 23 15.65 16.42 -1.04
C SER A 23 17.07 16.94 -1.22
N ALA A 24 18.01 16.44 -0.42
CA ALA A 24 19.42 16.80 -0.47
C ALA A 24 20.28 15.63 0.04
N SER A 25 21.55 15.64 -0.33
CA SER A 25 22.53 14.65 0.13
C SER A 25 23.79 15.32 0.65
N SER A 26 24.45 14.66 1.60
CA SER A 26 25.71 15.10 2.20
C SER A 26 26.63 13.89 2.42
N ARG A 27 27.87 14.15 2.86
CA ARG A 27 28.79 13.07 3.24
C ARG A 27 28.28 12.24 4.44
N SER A 28 27.47 12.85 5.30
CA SER A 28 27.01 12.25 6.55
C SER A 28 25.65 11.58 6.43
N GLY A 29 25.01 11.66 5.26
CA GLY A 29 23.68 11.12 5.03
C GLY A 29 22.81 12.03 4.20
N SER A 30 21.55 11.66 4.12
CA SER A 30 20.56 12.22 3.19
C SER A 30 19.50 13.00 3.95
N GLN A 31 19.00 14.06 3.34
CA GLN A 31 17.84 14.78 3.84
C GLN A 31 16.59 14.21 3.18
N ILE A 32 15.63 13.81 3.99
CA ILE A 32 14.35 13.28 3.51
C ILE A 32 13.27 14.34 3.76
N GLU A 33 12.41 14.52 2.77
CA GLU A 33 11.23 15.39 2.86
C GLU A 33 9.96 14.58 2.66
N VAL A 34 8.97 14.85 3.50
CA VAL A 34 7.57 14.49 3.28
C VAL A 34 6.83 15.74 2.82
N ARG A 35 6.11 15.63 1.70
CA ARG A 35 5.34 16.71 1.10
C ARG A 35 3.89 16.30 0.87
N HIS A 36 3.00 17.29 0.89
CA HIS A 36 1.59 17.15 0.49
C HIS A 36 1.28 18.18 -0.59
N ASN A 37 0.93 17.71 -1.79
CA ASN A 37 0.67 18.56 -2.97
C ASN A 37 1.78 19.60 -3.21
N GLY A 38 3.05 19.18 -3.05
CA GLY A 38 4.22 20.03 -3.21
C GLY A 38 4.59 20.88 -1.99
N HIS A 39 3.72 21.02 -1.00
CA HIS A 39 4.01 21.74 0.25
C HIS A 39 4.82 20.87 1.21
N LEU A 40 5.83 21.47 1.86
CA LEU A 40 6.64 20.78 2.86
C LEU A 40 5.82 20.50 4.12
N VAL A 41 5.77 19.22 4.52
CA VAL A 41 5.11 18.78 5.75
C VAL A 41 6.13 18.45 6.83
N TRP A 42 7.18 17.72 6.45
CA TRP A 42 8.25 17.33 7.36
C TRP A 42 9.58 17.17 6.62
N ARG A 43 10.68 17.40 7.34
CA ARG A 43 12.04 17.24 6.83
C ARG A 43 13.00 16.94 7.97
N ALA A 44 13.94 16.02 7.73
CA ALA A 44 15.04 15.73 8.64
C ALA A 44 16.23 15.12 7.89
N TRP A 45 17.40 15.15 8.52
CA TRP A 45 18.59 14.44 8.04
C TRP A 45 18.71 13.05 8.66
N GLU A 46 19.21 12.07 7.91
CA GLU A 46 19.41 10.69 8.38
C GLU A 46 20.27 10.56 9.64
N PHE A 47 21.16 11.51 9.90
CA PHE A 47 22.04 11.52 11.08
C PHE A 47 21.43 12.22 12.30
N GLU A 48 20.25 12.82 12.18
CA GLU A 48 19.56 13.45 13.31
C GLU A 48 19.05 12.40 14.29
N GLU A 49 19.14 12.71 15.57
CA GLU A 49 18.61 11.86 16.63
C GLU A 49 17.08 11.70 16.46
N GLY A 50 16.58 10.47 16.55
CA GLY A 50 15.16 10.18 16.34
C GLY A 50 14.67 10.31 14.89
N PHE A 51 15.57 10.40 13.91
CA PHE A 51 15.22 10.46 12.49
C PHE A 51 14.28 9.33 12.07
N ALA A 52 14.62 8.07 12.38
CA ALA A 52 13.84 6.91 11.95
C ALA A 52 12.43 6.91 12.56
N ASP A 53 12.32 7.13 13.88
CA ASP A 53 11.05 7.15 14.60
C ASP A 53 10.14 8.29 14.13
N SER A 54 10.73 9.48 13.90
CA SER A 54 9.98 10.63 13.41
C SER A 54 9.51 10.43 11.97
N LEU A 55 10.37 9.91 11.08
CA LEU A 55 10.00 9.55 9.72
C LEU A 55 8.87 8.52 9.71
N GLU A 56 9.00 7.43 10.47
CA GLU A 56 7.97 6.39 10.56
C GLU A 56 6.64 6.95 11.04
N ARG A 57 6.64 7.82 12.06
CA ARG A 57 5.42 8.47 12.54
C ARG A 57 4.69 9.23 11.42
N TYR A 58 5.40 10.04 10.63
CA TYR A 58 4.79 10.77 9.52
C TYR A 58 4.35 9.85 8.38
N LEU A 59 5.14 8.83 8.04
CA LEU A 59 4.75 7.83 7.04
C LEU A 59 3.47 7.11 7.46
N LYS A 60 3.35 6.74 8.73
CA LYS A 60 2.18 6.08 9.30
C LYS A 60 0.95 7.00 9.33
N GLU A 61 1.11 8.25 9.75
CA GLU A 61 0.02 9.24 9.79
C GLU A 61 -0.59 9.49 8.39
N PHE A 62 0.27 9.51 7.37
CA PHE A 62 -0.12 9.77 5.98
C PHE A 62 -0.31 8.52 5.13
N ALA A 63 -0.21 7.32 5.70
CA ALA A 63 -0.52 6.08 5.00
C ALA A 63 -2.04 5.90 4.83
N VAL A 64 -2.47 5.22 3.77
CA VAL A 64 -3.89 4.97 3.43
C VAL A 64 -4.67 4.33 4.57
N SER A 65 -4.03 3.48 5.38
CA SER A 65 -4.64 2.81 6.54
C SER A 65 -3.82 2.89 7.83
N GLY A 66 -2.72 3.65 7.85
CA GLY A 66 -1.75 3.60 8.94
C GLY A 66 -0.98 2.27 9.06
N ASP A 67 -1.17 1.36 8.09
CA ASP A 67 -0.44 0.10 8.03
C ASP A 67 0.66 0.13 6.96
N THR A 68 1.59 -0.83 7.05
CA THR A 68 2.57 -1.09 5.98
C THR A 68 1.93 -1.79 4.79
N ARG A 69 2.62 -1.81 3.65
CA ARG A 69 2.26 -2.60 2.45
C ARG A 69 2.10 -4.07 2.80
N ALA A 70 2.97 -4.62 3.65
CA ALA A 70 2.90 -6.01 4.09
C ALA A 70 1.61 -6.29 4.88
N ASP A 71 1.26 -5.41 5.82
CA ASP A 71 0.03 -5.52 6.60
C ASP A 71 -1.23 -5.43 5.71
N VAL A 72 -1.22 -4.52 4.73
CA VAL A 72 -2.31 -4.39 3.75
C VAL A 72 -2.45 -5.68 2.93
N VAL A 73 -1.34 -6.23 2.42
CA VAL A 73 -1.34 -7.49 1.68
C VAL A 73 -1.86 -8.64 2.54
N GLU A 74 -1.45 -8.73 3.80
CA GLU A 74 -1.94 -9.74 4.75
C GLU A 74 -3.46 -9.61 4.96
N LYS A 75 -3.97 -8.39 5.19
CA LYS A 75 -5.41 -8.14 5.33
C LYS A 75 -6.18 -8.55 4.07
N ILE A 76 -5.68 -8.23 2.89
CA ILE A 76 -6.31 -8.64 1.63
C ILE A 76 -6.30 -10.16 1.47
N LYS A 77 -5.19 -10.85 1.78
CA LYS A 77 -5.11 -12.32 1.73
C LYS A 77 -6.14 -12.98 2.65
N LYS A 78 -6.31 -12.46 3.87
CA LYS A 78 -7.35 -12.92 4.81
C LYS A 78 -8.76 -12.72 4.24
N GLN A 79 -9.02 -11.57 3.62
CA GLN A 79 -10.32 -11.32 2.99
C GLN A 79 -10.59 -12.25 1.79
N ILE A 80 -9.58 -12.55 0.97
CA ILE A 80 -9.70 -13.53 -0.12
C ILE A 80 -10.05 -14.92 0.43
N ALA A 81 -9.40 -15.35 1.51
CA ALA A 81 -9.71 -16.63 2.16
C ALA A 81 -11.17 -16.69 2.62
N ILE A 82 -11.65 -15.64 3.32
CA ILE A 82 -13.05 -15.51 3.74
C ILE A 82 -14.01 -15.58 2.55
N ASN A 83 -13.71 -14.87 1.45
CA ASN A 83 -14.55 -14.88 0.26
C ASN A 83 -14.59 -16.27 -0.39
N ASN A 84 -13.47 -17.00 -0.40
CA ASN A 84 -13.40 -18.35 -0.97
C ASN A 84 -14.17 -19.36 -0.11
N GLU A 85 -14.11 -19.24 1.21
CA GLU A 85 -14.91 -20.04 2.14
C GLU A 85 -16.42 -19.76 1.96
N ALA A 86 -16.80 -18.48 1.86
CA ALA A 86 -18.18 -18.08 1.60
C ALA A 86 -18.67 -18.56 0.21
N PHE A 87 -17.80 -18.53 -0.80
CA PHE A 87 -18.09 -19.03 -2.14
C PHE A 87 -18.40 -20.53 -2.11
N ALA A 88 -17.56 -21.32 -1.41
CA ALA A 88 -17.75 -22.77 -1.27
C ALA A 88 -19.02 -23.14 -0.49
N ALA A 89 -19.45 -22.29 0.45
CA ALA A 89 -20.67 -22.48 1.23
C ALA A 89 -21.94 -22.02 0.50
N SER A 90 -21.83 -21.06 -0.44
CA SER A 90 -22.99 -20.50 -1.14
C SER A 90 -23.60 -21.50 -2.13
N ARG A 91 -24.93 -21.53 -2.18
CA ARG A 91 -25.71 -22.24 -3.21
C ARG A 91 -26.34 -21.29 -4.24
N ASP A 92 -26.23 -19.99 -4.02
CA ASP A 92 -26.72 -18.95 -4.91
C ASP A 92 -25.63 -18.61 -5.93
N SER A 93 -25.93 -18.84 -7.20
CA SER A 93 -25.00 -18.59 -8.31
C SER A 93 -24.63 -17.10 -8.45
N ALA A 94 -25.54 -16.18 -8.13
CA ALA A 94 -25.26 -14.75 -8.19
C ALA A 94 -24.27 -14.33 -7.10
N GLU A 95 -24.42 -14.87 -5.89
CA GLU A 95 -23.47 -14.63 -4.81
C GLU A 95 -22.12 -15.30 -5.08
N GLN A 96 -22.11 -16.50 -5.66
CA GLN A 96 -20.88 -17.14 -6.13
C GLN A 96 -20.13 -16.27 -7.16
N GLU A 97 -20.84 -15.73 -8.16
CA GLU A 97 -20.22 -14.82 -9.15
C GLU A 97 -19.67 -13.55 -8.47
N ARG A 98 -20.43 -12.96 -7.53
CA ARG A 98 -20.00 -11.79 -6.76
C ARG A 98 -18.72 -12.04 -5.96
N LEU A 99 -18.67 -13.15 -5.23
CA LEU A 99 -17.52 -13.51 -4.40
C LEU A 99 -16.28 -13.85 -5.24
N SER A 100 -16.46 -14.57 -6.35
CA SER A 100 -15.38 -14.87 -7.31
C SER A 100 -14.78 -13.60 -7.92
N TYR A 101 -15.63 -12.66 -8.33
CA TYR A 101 -15.18 -11.37 -8.85
C TYR A 101 -14.45 -10.56 -7.77
N ALA A 102 -15.00 -10.49 -6.56
CA ALA A 102 -14.37 -9.78 -5.44
C ALA A 102 -12.98 -10.34 -5.11
N SER A 103 -12.84 -11.67 -5.01
CA SER A 103 -11.53 -12.31 -4.81
C SER A 103 -10.54 -12.00 -5.93
N THR A 104 -11.00 -11.96 -7.18
CA THR A 104 -10.17 -11.61 -8.33
C THR A 104 -9.66 -10.17 -8.24
N VAL A 105 -10.54 -9.21 -7.94
CA VAL A 105 -10.17 -7.80 -7.77
C VAL A 105 -9.17 -7.63 -6.63
N LEU A 106 -9.39 -8.28 -5.49
CA LEU A 106 -8.48 -8.26 -4.35
C LEU A 106 -7.10 -8.85 -4.71
N GLY A 107 -7.05 -9.94 -5.48
CA GLY A 107 -5.80 -10.51 -5.98
C GLY A 107 -5.02 -9.54 -6.87
N GLU A 108 -5.70 -8.80 -7.74
CA GLU A 108 -5.09 -7.75 -8.57
C GLU A 108 -4.60 -6.55 -7.76
N MET A 109 -5.27 -6.22 -6.65
CA MET A 109 -4.78 -5.21 -5.72
C MET A 109 -3.45 -5.63 -5.09
N ILE A 110 -3.31 -6.88 -4.64
CA ILE A 110 -2.03 -7.41 -4.13
C ILE A 110 -0.93 -7.29 -5.18
N ARG A 111 -1.20 -7.73 -6.42
CA ARG A 111 -0.23 -7.65 -7.52
C ARG A 111 0.29 -6.24 -7.73
N ARG A 112 -0.60 -5.24 -7.75
CA ARG A 112 -0.23 -3.83 -7.91
C ARG A 112 0.63 -3.33 -6.74
N ILE A 113 0.29 -3.71 -5.51
CA ILE A 113 1.06 -3.33 -4.30
C ILE A 113 2.47 -3.95 -4.34
N GLU A 114 2.58 -5.19 -4.80
CA GLU A 114 3.85 -5.92 -4.96
C GLU A 114 4.63 -5.52 -6.23
N GLY A 115 4.11 -4.59 -7.04
CA GLY A 115 4.78 -4.08 -8.24
C GLY A 115 4.68 -4.97 -9.49
N PHE A 116 3.79 -5.97 -9.48
CA PHE A 116 3.51 -6.78 -10.67
C PHE A 116 2.57 -6.06 -11.64
N PRO A 117 2.75 -6.26 -12.96
CA PRO A 117 1.86 -5.68 -13.97
C PRO A 117 0.42 -6.23 -13.84
N PRO A 118 -0.60 -5.43 -14.21
CA PRO A 118 -2.01 -5.86 -14.22
C PRO A 118 -2.20 -7.08 -15.10
N ASN A 119 -3.14 -7.95 -14.73
CA ASN A 119 -3.59 -9.02 -15.61
C ASN A 119 -4.72 -8.50 -16.51
N ASP A 120 -4.48 -8.40 -17.82
CA ASP A 120 -5.45 -7.86 -18.80
C ASP A 120 -6.72 -8.72 -18.96
N ARG A 121 -6.84 -9.84 -18.25
CA ARG A 121 -7.94 -10.81 -18.37
C ARG A 121 -9.07 -10.63 -17.35
N ILE A 122 -9.16 -9.52 -16.62
CA ILE A 122 -10.27 -9.29 -15.69
C ILE A 122 -11.58 -9.14 -16.50
N MET A 123 -12.39 -10.19 -16.52
CA MET A 123 -13.72 -10.16 -17.13
C MET A 123 -14.61 -9.16 -16.39
N PRO A 124 -15.39 -8.31 -17.10
CA PRO A 124 -16.32 -7.40 -16.44
C PRO A 124 -17.42 -8.19 -15.72
N TYR A 125 -17.79 -7.74 -14.52
CA TYR A 125 -18.92 -8.25 -13.76
C TYR A 125 -20.19 -8.11 -14.60
N LYS A 126 -20.82 -9.23 -15.00
CA LYS A 126 -22.08 -9.19 -15.74
C LYS A 126 -23.20 -8.94 -14.74
N ARG A 127 -23.77 -7.73 -14.75
CA ARG A 127 -25.05 -7.49 -14.08
C ARG A 127 -26.12 -8.25 -14.85
N HIS A 128 -26.60 -9.36 -14.31
CA HIS A 128 -27.86 -9.94 -14.74
C HIS A 128 -28.98 -9.00 -14.26
N ALA A 129 -29.66 -8.37 -15.22
CA ALA A 129 -30.83 -7.53 -15.03
C ALA A 129 -32.10 -8.39 -14.91
#